data_AF-A0A2W0AD44-F1
#
_entry.id   AF-A0A2W0AD44-F1
#
_cell.length_a   1.000
_cell.length_b   1.000
_cell.length_c   1.000
_cell.angle_alpha   90.00
_cell.angle_beta   90.00
_cell.angle_gamma   90.00
#
_symmetry.space_group_name_H-M   'P 1'
#
loop_
_entity.id
_entity.type
_entity.pdbx_description
1 polymer ?
#
loop_
_entity_poly.entity_id
_entity_poly.type
_entity_poly.pdbx_seq_one_letter_code
_entity_poly.pdbx_strand_id
1 'polypeptide(L)'
;MAARLDRVGFGMLRLGLVIVLCWIGGLKATNYEAEGIVPFVVNSPLMNFFYHHPAPEYREHNPAGGLNIASHEWNETNGTYVFSYGLGCVIVGLGILIAFHPLFPQVAAVGSFLVILMACSTLSFLVTTPEAWVSGPGNSVHGFPFLALPGLLVVKDSIMLGAAILTMADSAKTYLKRIVLRPSF
;
A
#
# COMPACT_ATOMS: atom_id res chain seq x y z
N MET A 1 11.91 31.86 -11.86
CA MET A 1 12.26 30.51 -12.37
C MET A 1 11.89 29.40 -11.38
N ALA A 2 12.22 29.50 -10.08
CA ALA A 2 11.88 28.47 -9.08
C ALA A 2 10.36 28.20 -8.91
N ALA A 3 9.50 29.22 -8.99
CA ALA A 3 8.05 29.07 -8.84
C ALA A 3 7.35 28.23 -9.93
N ARG A 4 8.03 27.84 -11.02
CA ARG A 4 7.51 26.92 -12.04
C ARG A 4 7.92 25.45 -11.81
N LEU A 5 8.79 25.20 -10.82
CA LEU A 5 9.19 23.85 -10.44
C LEU A 5 8.08 23.09 -9.72
N ASP A 6 7.07 23.79 -9.21
CA ASP A 6 5.87 23.21 -8.62
C ASP A 6 5.18 22.23 -9.59
N ARG A 7 4.96 22.63 -10.84
CA ARG A 7 4.33 21.78 -11.88
C ARG A 7 5.17 20.54 -12.18
N VAL A 8 6.49 20.72 -12.26
CA VAL A 8 7.41 19.59 -12.48
C VAL A 8 7.38 18.65 -11.28
N GLY A 9 7.41 19.20 -10.06
CA GLY A 9 7.32 18.45 -8.82
C GLY A 9 6.02 17.66 -8.70
N PHE A 10 4.86 18.25 -9.00
CA PHE A 10 3.58 17.54 -9.03
C PHE A 10 3.56 16.43 -10.09
N GLY A 11 4.13 16.67 -11.26
CA GLY A 11 4.29 15.66 -12.30
C GLY A 11 5.14 14.49 -11.84
N MET A 12 6.31 14.76 -11.25
CA MET A 12 7.22 13.75 -10.71
C MET A 12 6.59 12.96 -9.55
N LEU A 13 5.90 13.65 -8.64
CA LEU A 13 5.27 13.03 -7.49
C LEU A 13 4.10 12.13 -7.91
N ARG A 14 3.32 12.54 -8.92
CA ARG A 14 2.30 11.68 -9.53
C ARG A 14 2.92 10.48 -10.22
N LEU A 15 3.94 10.69 -11.06
CA LEU A 15 4.63 9.60 -11.75
C LEU A 15 5.23 8.60 -10.75
N GLY A 16 5.87 9.12 -9.69
CA GLY A 16 6.42 8.31 -8.60
C GLY A 16 5.35 7.46 -7.91
N LEU A 17 4.19 8.04 -7.58
CA LEU A 17 3.06 7.28 -7.04
C LEU A 17 2.60 6.16 -7.98
N VAL A 18 2.43 6.46 -9.27
CA VAL A 18 2.01 5.46 -10.27
C VAL A 18 3.03 4.33 -10.35
N ILE A 19 4.32 4.65 -10.45
CA ILE A 19 5.40 3.66 -10.52
C ILE A 19 5.39 2.79 -9.28
N VAL A 20 5.37 3.39 -8.07
CA VAL A 20 5.40 2.63 -6.82
C VAL A 20 4.18 1.73 -6.69
N LEU A 21 2.96 2.24 -6.96
CA LEU A 21 1.73 1.44 -6.88
C LEU A 21 1.75 0.27 -7.87
N CYS A 22 2.09 0.52 -9.13
CA CYS A 22 2.19 -0.56 -10.13
C CYS A 22 3.27 -1.57 -9.76
N TRP A 23 4.40 -1.13 -9.20
CA TRP A 23 5.51 -2.01 -8.82
C TRP A 23 5.14 -2.87 -7.61
N ILE A 24 4.70 -2.27 -6.50
CA ILE A 24 4.34 -3.03 -5.29
C ILE A 24 3.11 -3.92 -5.53
N GLY A 25 2.14 -3.45 -6.34
CA GLY A 25 0.99 -4.23 -6.73
C GLY A 25 1.36 -5.41 -7.63
N GLY A 26 2.30 -5.22 -8.57
CA GLY A 26 2.84 -6.31 -9.39
C GLY A 26 3.61 -7.34 -8.58
N LEU A 27 4.39 -6.90 -7.60
CA LEU A 27 5.13 -7.83 -6.73
C LEU A 27 4.20 -8.73 -5.91
N LYS A 28 2.94 -8.35 -5.65
CA LYS A 28 1.96 -9.23 -4.97
C LYS A 28 1.64 -10.52 -5.71
N ALA A 29 2.02 -10.63 -6.99
CA ALA A 29 1.93 -11.88 -7.73
C ALA A 29 3.07 -12.86 -7.43
N THR A 30 4.07 -12.46 -6.63
CA THR A 30 5.21 -13.28 -6.23
C THR A 30 4.97 -13.92 -4.86
N ASN A 31 5.47 -15.15 -4.69
CA ASN A 31 5.36 -15.87 -3.41
C ASN A 31 5.97 -15.06 -2.26
N TYR A 32 7.11 -14.41 -2.52
CA TYR A 32 7.82 -13.56 -1.57
C TYR A 32 6.93 -12.49 -0.92
N GLU A 33 6.22 -11.69 -1.73
CA GLU A 33 5.36 -10.62 -1.21
C GLU A 33 3.99 -11.12 -0.70
N ALA A 34 3.51 -12.25 -1.21
CA ALA A 34 2.28 -12.88 -0.75
C ALA A 34 2.45 -13.45 0.66
N GLU A 35 3.54 -14.18 0.90
CA GLU A 35 3.84 -14.78 2.22
C GLU A 35 4.24 -13.72 3.24
N GLY A 36 4.88 -12.63 2.78
CA GLY A 36 5.29 -11.51 3.62
C GLY A 36 4.15 -10.66 4.20
N ILE A 37 2.94 -10.70 3.63
CA ILE A 37 1.79 -9.94 4.16
C ILE A 37 0.97 -10.68 5.20
N VAL A 38 1.25 -11.96 5.42
CA VAL A 38 0.46 -12.79 6.34
C VAL A 38 0.33 -12.19 7.74
N PRO A 39 1.41 -11.69 8.38
CA PRO A 39 1.30 -11.09 9.72
C PRO A 39 0.40 -9.84 9.75
N PHE A 40 0.28 -9.11 8.65
CA PHE A 40 -0.58 -7.94 8.57
C PHE A 40 -2.05 -8.30 8.44
N VAL A 41 -2.36 -9.27 7.58
CA VAL A 41 -3.74 -9.67 7.29
C VAL A 41 -4.37 -10.36 8.48
N VAL A 42 -3.65 -11.30 9.09
CA VAL A 42 -4.12 -12.09 10.25
C VAL A 42 -4.37 -11.21 11.47
N ASN A 43 -3.50 -10.24 11.75
CA ASN A 43 -3.66 -9.36 12.92
C ASN A 43 -4.60 -8.16 12.64
N SER A 44 -5.17 -8.05 11.44
CA SER A 44 -6.07 -6.94 11.07
C SER A 44 -7.53 -7.31 11.33
N PRO A 45 -8.28 -6.54 12.14
CA PRO A 45 -9.71 -6.75 12.35
C PRO A 45 -10.55 -6.68 11.07
N LEU A 46 -10.05 -5.99 10.04
CA LEU A 46 -10.75 -5.78 8.78
C LEU A 46 -10.37 -6.77 7.68
N MET A 47 -9.34 -7.61 7.89
CA MET A 47 -8.84 -8.50 6.83
C MET A 47 -8.64 -9.94 7.28
N ASN A 48 -8.65 -10.24 8.58
CA ASN A 48 -8.43 -11.59 9.10
C ASN A 48 -9.42 -12.64 8.54
N PHE A 49 -10.63 -12.23 8.17
CA PHE A 49 -11.65 -13.14 7.62
C PHE A 49 -11.33 -13.71 6.22
N PHE A 50 -10.36 -13.13 5.50
CA PHE A 50 -9.93 -13.66 4.21
C PHE A 50 -9.03 -14.90 4.34
N TYR A 51 -8.51 -15.15 5.54
CA TYR A 51 -7.61 -16.25 5.82
C TYR A 51 -8.33 -17.36 6.58
N HIS A 52 -7.91 -18.60 6.31
CA HIS A 52 -8.52 -19.79 6.92
C HIS A 52 -7.90 -20.12 8.29
N HIS A 53 -6.65 -19.71 8.54
CA HIS A 53 -5.94 -19.96 9.79
C HIS A 53 -5.75 -18.65 10.59
N PRO A 54 -6.36 -18.51 11.78
CA PRO A 54 -6.24 -17.31 12.59
C PRO A 54 -4.90 -17.23 13.35
N ALA A 55 -4.59 -16.05 13.91
CA ALA A 55 -3.50 -15.91 14.86
C ALA A 55 -3.72 -16.84 16.07
N PRO A 56 -2.66 -17.47 16.63
CA PRO A 56 -1.23 -17.29 16.34
C PRO A 56 -0.60 -18.38 15.44
N GLU A 57 -1.39 -19.25 14.81
CA GLU A 57 -0.92 -20.47 14.12
C GLU A 57 0.11 -20.20 13.00
N TYR A 58 0.00 -19.04 12.34
CA TYR A 58 0.96 -18.62 11.31
C TYR A 58 2.39 -18.44 11.82
N ARG A 59 2.63 -18.27 13.12
CA ARG A 59 3.98 -18.05 13.65
C ARG A 59 4.85 -19.30 13.57
N GLU A 60 4.25 -20.48 13.61
CA GLU A 60 4.96 -21.76 13.51
C GLU A 60 5.25 -22.11 12.05
N HIS A 61 4.33 -21.74 11.15
CA HIS A 61 4.37 -22.11 9.74
C HIS A 61 4.94 -21.01 8.84
N ASN A 62 4.97 -19.76 9.31
CA ASN A 62 5.42 -18.59 8.57
C ASN A 62 6.06 -17.51 9.48
N PRO A 63 7.13 -17.83 10.22
CA PRO A 63 7.73 -16.93 11.23
C PRO A 63 8.36 -15.65 10.67
N ALA A 64 8.64 -15.57 9.35
CA ALA A 64 9.34 -14.43 8.74
C ALA A 64 8.89 -14.10 7.29
N GLY A 65 7.74 -14.60 6.80
CA GLY A 65 7.39 -14.55 5.38
C GLY A 65 8.10 -15.66 4.58
N GLY A 66 8.12 -16.87 5.15
CA GLY A 66 9.00 -17.99 4.85
C GLY A 66 8.97 -18.47 3.40
N LEU A 67 10.05 -18.18 2.68
CA LEU A 67 10.38 -18.69 1.34
C LEU A 67 10.78 -20.18 1.32
N ASN A 68 10.15 -21.03 2.15
CA ASN A 68 10.43 -22.47 2.20
C ASN A 68 9.19 -23.27 1.75
N ILE A 69 9.41 -24.50 1.29
CA ILE A 69 8.36 -25.34 0.67
C ILE A 69 7.21 -25.62 1.65
N ALA A 70 7.51 -25.92 2.91
CA ALA A 70 6.49 -26.19 3.94
C ALA A 70 5.61 -24.97 4.26
N SER A 71 6.21 -23.76 4.25
CA SER A 71 5.48 -22.50 4.41
C SER A 71 4.60 -22.22 3.20
N HIS A 72 5.07 -22.57 2.00
CA HIS A 72 4.31 -22.41 0.76
C HIS A 72 3.01 -23.22 0.78
N GLU A 73 3.10 -24.52 1.07
CA GLU A 73 1.93 -25.42 1.14
C GLU A 73 0.89 -24.95 2.17
N TRP A 74 1.35 -24.49 3.34
CA TRP A 74 0.46 -23.91 4.35
C TRP A 74 -0.20 -22.61 3.88
N ASN A 75 0.52 -21.76 3.14
CA ASN A 75 -0.03 -20.51 2.61
C ASN A 75 -1.07 -20.75 1.50
N GLU A 76 -0.95 -21.86 0.76
CA GLU A 76 -1.97 -22.28 -0.20
C GLU A 76 -3.27 -22.63 0.52
N THR A 77 -3.21 -23.44 1.59
CA THR A 77 -4.41 -23.80 2.38
C THR A 77 -4.99 -22.60 3.12
N ASN A 78 -4.14 -21.65 3.52
CA ASN A 78 -4.58 -20.44 4.20
C ASN A 78 -5.34 -19.46 3.27
N GLY A 79 -5.17 -19.56 1.95
CA GLY A 79 -5.76 -18.62 0.98
C GLY A 79 -4.92 -17.37 0.74
N THR A 80 -3.66 -17.35 1.20
CA THR A 80 -2.75 -16.21 1.14
C THR A 80 -2.56 -15.69 -0.29
N TYR A 81 -2.37 -16.58 -1.26
CA TYR A 81 -2.09 -16.18 -2.66
C TYR A 81 -3.31 -15.54 -3.33
N VAL A 82 -4.50 -16.09 -3.13
CA VAL A 82 -5.74 -15.54 -3.70
C VAL A 82 -5.98 -14.13 -3.19
N PHE A 83 -5.83 -13.92 -1.87
CA PHE A 83 -5.91 -12.60 -1.28
C PHE A 83 -4.83 -11.66 -1.83
N SER A 84 -3.58 -12.13 -1.93
CA SER A 84 -2.47 -11.34 -2.46
C SER A 84 -2.69 -10.88 -3.90
N TYR A 85 -3.19 -11.76 -4.79
CA TYR A 85 -3.51 -11.39 -6.17
C TYR A 85 -4.61 -10.32 -6.22
N GLY A 86 -5.69 -10.48 -5.45
CA GLY A 86 -6.77 -9.50 -5.38
C GLY A 86 -6.26 -8.14 -4.89
N LEU A 87 -5.47 -8.14 -3.82
CA LEU A 87 -4.83 -6.94 -3.28
C LEU A 87 -3.91 -6.27 -4.33
N GLY A 88 -3.09 -7.06 -5.02
CA GLY A 88 -2.22 -6.59 -6.10
C GLY A 88 -2.98 -5.90 -7.23
N CYS A 89 -4.06 -6.52 -7.71
CA CYS A 89 -4.94 -5.93 -8.73
C CYS A 89 -5.55 -4.61 -8.28
N VAL A 90 -6.00 -4.51 -7.03
CA VAL A 90 -6.51 -3.25 -6.47
C VAL A 90 -5.44 -2.17 -6.49
N ILE A 91 -4.23 -2.46 -5.99
CA ILE A 91 -3.14 -1.47 -5.91
C ILE A 91 -2.72 -0.99 -7.32
N VAL A 92 -2.57 -1.91 -8.28
CA VAL A 92 -2.27 -1.54 -9.68
C VAL A 92 -3.39 -0.67 -10.25
N GLY A 93 -4.65 -1.05 -10.00
CA GLY A 93 -5.82 -0.26 -10.39
C GLY A 93 -5.78 1.18 -9.85
N LEU A 94 -5.39 1.37 -8.58
CA LEU A 94 -5.21 2.70 -8.01
C LEU A 94 -4.12 3.52 -8.73
N GLY A 95 -2.99 2.89 -9.06
CA GLY A 95 -1.94 3.49 -9.86
C GLY A 95 -2.45 3.94 -11.23
N ILE A 96 -3.22 3.10 -11.91
CA ILE A 96 -3.83 3.41 -13.21
C ILE A 96 -4.82 4.58 -13.10
N LEU A 97 -5.68 4.62 -12.08
CA LEU A 97 -6.60 5.73 -11.85
C LEU A 97 -5.86 7.06 -11.73
N ILE A 98 -4.77 7.09 -10.96
CA ILE A 98 -3.92 8.29 -10.79
C ILE A 98 -3.25 8.68 -12.11
N ALA A 99 -2.78 7.70 -12.90
CA ALA A 99 -2.14 7.94 -14.20
C ALA A 99 -3.06 8.63 -15.20
N PHE A 100 -4.39 8.45 -15.09
CA PHE A 100 -5.38 9.08 -15.96
C PHE A 100 -5.55 10.60 -15.76
N HIS A 101 -4.83 11.23 -14.83
CA HIS A 101 -4.94 12.67 -14.57
C HIS A 101 -4.96 13.57 -15.83
N PRO A 102 -4.09 13.39 -16.85
CA PRO A 102 -4.07 14.29 -18.00
C PRO A 102 -5.39 14.30 -18.77
N LEU A 103 -6.08 13.15 -18.84
CA LEU A 103 -7.33 12.98 -19.56
C LEU A 103 -8.54 13.26 -18.65
N PHE A 104 -8.57 12.60 -17.48
CA PHE A 104 -9.70 12.60 -16.56
C PHE A 104 -9.23 12.96 -15.13
N PRO A 105 -8.99 14.26 -14.83
CA PRO A 105 -8.49 14.69 -13.53
C PRO A 105 -9.44 14.33 -12.37
N GLN A 106 -10.76 14.27 -12.60
CA GLN A 106 -11.72 13.81 -11.58
C GLN A 106 -11.52 12.33 -11.21
N VAL A 107 -11.19 11.47 -12.18
CA VAL A 107 -10.92 10.04 -11.94
C VAL A 107 -9.62 9.88 -11.16
N ALA A 108 -8.59 10.65 -11.53
CA ALA A 108 -7.33 10.66 -10.79
C ALA A 108 -7.49 11.18 -9.37
N ALA A 109 -8.37 12.16 -9.13
CA ALA A 109 -8.68 12.62 -7.77
C ALA A 109 -9.30 11.51 -6.91
N VAL A 110 -10.22 10.72 -7.48
CA VAL A 110 -10.78 9.54 -6.80
C VAL A 110 -9.70 8.50 -6.54
N GLY A 111 -8.84 8.21 -7.51
CA GLY A 111 -7.70 7.30 -7.34
C GLY A 111 -6.79 7.74 -6.18
N SER A 112 -6.40 9.02 -6.15
CA SER A 112 -5.61 9.57 -5.05
C SER A 112 -6.32 9.50 -3.70
N PHE A 113 -7.64 9.75 -3.65
CA PHE A 113 -8.43 9.59 -2.43
C PHE A 113 -8.43 8.14 -1.92
N LEU A 114 -8.59 7.16 -2.81
CA LEU A 114 -8.53 5.75 -2.43
C LEU A 114 -7.13 5.34 -1.94
N VAL A 115 -6.06 5.92 -2.50
CA VAL A 115 -4.69 5.72 -1.99
C VAL A 115 -4.51 6.33 -0.58
N ILE A 116 -5.18 7.43 -0.26
CA ILE A 116 -5.19 7.97 1.12
C ILE A 116 -5.79 6.93 2.08
N LEU A 117 -6.94 6.35 1.73
CA LEU A 117 -7.58 5.32 2.56
C LEU A 117 -6.70 4.08 2.70
N MET A 118 -6.09 3.63 1.60
CA MET A 118 -5.13 2.53 1.61
C MET A 118 -3.95 2.84 2.53
N ALA A 119 -3.31 3.99 2.40
CA ALA A 119 -2.16 4.38 3.21
C ALA A 119 -2.51 4.49 4.70
N CYS A 120 -3.69 4.98 5.05
CA CYS A 120 -4.17 4.96 6.43
C CYS A 120 -4.35 3.53 6.95
N SER A 121 -4.92 2.63 6.13
CA SER A 121 -5.07 1.22 6.49
C SER A 121 -3.72 0.53 6.67
N THR A 122 -2.76 0.75 5.78
CA THR A 122 -1.44 0.12 5.89
C THR A 122 -0.64 0.68 7.05
N LEU A 123 -0.62 2.00 7.25
CA LEU A 123 0.05 2.63 8.40
C LEU A 123 -0.53 2.16 9.74
N SER A 124 -1.81 1.78 9.79
CA SER A 124 -2.40 1.18 10.98
C SER A 124 -1.72 -0.14 11.40
N PHE A 125 -1.10 -0.87 10.46
CA PHE A 125 -0.36 -2.10 10.75
C PHE A 125 0.88 -1.88 11.61
N LEU A 126 1.46 -0.67 11.63
CA LEU A 126 2.51 -0.34 12.59
C LEU A 126 2.00 -0.39 14.04
N VAL A 127 0.69 -0.28 14.25
CA VAL A 127 0.08 -0.38 15.58
C VAL A 127 -0.51 -1.78 15.82
N THR A 128 -1.18 -2.37 14.83
CA THR A 128 -1.89 -3.64 15.01
C THR A 128 -1.01 -4.89 14.86
N THR A 129 0.19 -4.77 14.26
CA THR A 129 1.06 -5.91 13.94
C THR A 129 2.37 -5.81 14.72
N PRO A 130 2.55 -6.59 15.81
CA PRO A 130 3.78 -6.59 16.60
C PRO A 130 5.04 -6.91 15.78
N GLU A 131 4.92 -7.74 14.75
CA GLU A 131 6.00 -8.14 13.84
C GLU A 131 6.53 -6.99 12.98
N ALA A 132 5.87 -5.83 12.97
CA ALA A 132 6.42 -4.61 12.38
C ALA A 132 7.64 -4.07 13.16
N TRP A 133 7.83 -4.50 14.42
CA TRP A 133 8.86 -4.00 15.32
C TRP A 133 9.88 -5.08 15.67
N VAL A 134 11.14 -4.69 15.84
CA VAL A 134 12.19 -5.59 16.34
C VAL A 134 11.94 -5.95 17.81
N SER A 135 11.16 -5.17 18.56
CA SER A 135 10.86 -5.40 19.98
C SER A 135 9.90 -6.58 20.26
N GLY A 136 9.77 -7.54 19.34
CA GLY A 136 8.96 -8.74 19.53
C GLY A 136 9.48 -9.63 20.68
N PRO A 137 8.64 -10.57 21.17
CA PRO A 137 9.03 -11.48 22.25
C PRO A 137 10.35 -12.22 21.91
N GLY A 138 11.37 -12.10 22.77
CA GLY A 138 12.65 -12.80 22.63
C GLY A 138 13.86 -11.96 22.16
N ASN A 139 13.68 -10.66 21.86
CA ASN A 139 14.79 -9.80 21.43
C ASN A 139 15.43 -9.00 22.58
N SER A 140 16.76 -8.84 22.52
CA SER A 140 17.59 -8.17 23.53
C SER A 140 17.77 -6.66 23.31
N VAL A 141 17.17 -6.11 22.25
CA VAL A 141 17.31 -4.70 21.86
C VAL A 141 16.04 -3.93 22.25
N HIS A 142 16.20 -2.97 23.16
CA HIS A 142 15.12 -2.11 23.66
C HIS A 142 15.57 -0.64 23.65
N GLY A 143 14.61 0.30 23.66
CA GLY A 143 14.87 1.74 23.86
C GLY A 143 14.74 2.63 22.63
N PHE A 144 14.85 2.09 21.41
CA PHE A 144 14.58 2.81 20.16
C PHE A 144 13.54 2.04 19.31
N PRO A 145 12.61 2.71 18.61
CA PRO A 145 11.55 2.05 17.83
C PRO A 145 12.10 1.47 16.52
N PHE A 146 12.90 0.41 16.63
CA PHE A 146 13.47 -0.29 15.48
C PHE A 146 12.37 -1.01 14.68
N LEU A 147 12.28 -0.71 13.39
CA LEU A 147 11.39 -1.40 12.47
C LEU A 147 12.04 -2.70 11.99
N ALA A 148 11.29 -3.79 12.09
CA ALA A 148 11.62 -5.03 11.41
C ALA A 148 11.34 -4.88 9.91
N LEU A 149 11.74 -5.89 9.11
CA LEU A 149 11.51 -5.87 7.66
C LEU A 149 10.05 -5.56 7.27
N PRO A 150 9.02 -6.14 7.92
CA PRO A 150 7.63 -5.77 7.65
C PRO A 150 7.32 -4.30 7.95
N GLY A 151 7.82 -3.75 9.06
CA GLY A 151 7.60 -2.34 9.42
C GLY A 151 8.23 -1.37 8.41
N LEU A 152 9.40 -1.71 7.87
CA LEU A 152 10.06 -0.93 6.81
C LEU A 152 9.26 -0.93 5.50
N LEU A 153 8.50 -1.99 5.22
CA LEU A 153 7.63 -2.04 4.04
C LEU A 153 6.44 -1.09 4.16
N VAL A 154 5.95 -0.85 5.38
CA VAL A 154 4.77 -0.03 5.67
C VAL A 154 5.12 1.45 5.86
N VAL A 155 6.26 1.77 6.48
CA VAL A 155 6.60 3.16 6.80
C VAL A 155 6.68 4.09 5.58
N LYS A 156 7.02 3.54 4.40
CA LYS A 156 7.06 4.26 3.13
C LYS A 156 5.69 4.88 2.76
N ASP A 157 4.61 4.29 3.23
CA ASP A 157 3.25 4.73 2.91
C ASP A 157 2.93 6.09 3.56
N SER A 158 3.71 6.53 4.56
CA SER A 158 3.64 7.91 5.08
C SER A 158 3.96 8.97 4.02
N ILE A 159 4.94 8.70 3.15
CA ILE A 159 5.28 9.58 2.02
C ILE A 159 4.19 9.49 0.95
N MET A 160 3.68 8.28 0.70
CA MET A 160 2.60 8.07 -0.27
C MET A 160 1.31 8.77 0.14
N LEU A 161 0.99 8.80 1.45
CA LEU A 161 -0.15 9.53 1.99
C LEU A 161 -0.06 11.03 1.67
N GLY A 162 1.08 11.66 1.96
CA GLY A 162 1.31 13.06 1.63
C GLY A 162 1.24 13.32 0.12
N ALA A 163 1.84 12.43 -0.68
CA ALA A 163 1.79 12.53 -2.13
C ALA A 163 0.36 12.37 -2.69
N ALA A 164 -0.43 11.47 -2.12
CA ALA A 164 -1.82 11.24 -2.52
C ALA A 164 -2.70 12.45 -2.21
N ILE A 165 -2.55 13.08 -1.04
CA ILE A 165 -3.22 14.33 -0.68
C ILE A 165 -2.89 15.44 -1.70
N LEU A 166 -1.61 15.60 -2.03
CA LEU A 166 -1.15 16.63 -2.97
C LEU A 166 -1.66 16.38 -4.40
N THR A 167 -1.60 15.14 -4.89
CA THR A 167 -2.10 14.79 -6.23
C THR A 167 -3.62 14.85 -6.34
N MET A 168 -4.35 14.54 -5.26
CA MET A 168 -5.80 14.72 -5.18
C MET A 168 -6.15 16.19 -5.32
N ALA A 169 -5.52 17.07 -4.53
CA ALA A 169 -5.76 18.50 -4.58
C ALA A 169 -5.42 19.11 -5.94
N ASP A 170 -4.29 18.72 -6.55
CA ASP A 170 -3.90 19.16 -7.89
C ASP A 170 -4.90 18.72 -8.97
N SER A 171 -5.37 17.46 -8.90
CA SER A 171 -6.36 16.94 -9.84
C SER A 171 -7.72 17.63 -9.69
N ALA A 172 -8.18 17.86 -8.46
CA ALA A 172 -9.41 18.59 -8.18
C ALA A 172 -9.35 20.04 -8.71
N LYS A 173 -8.25 20.76 -8.46
CA LYS A 173 -8.02 22.12 -9.00
C LYS A 173 -8.02 22.13 -10.53
N THR A 174 -7.40 21.14 -11.15
CA THR A 174 -7.35 21.00 -12.61
C THR A 174 -8.74 20.75 -13.19
N TYR A 175 -9.53 19.89 -12.56
CA TYR A 175 -10.90 19.63 -12.96
C TYR A 175 -11.80 20.87 -12.86
N LEU A 176 -11.76 21.58 -11.72
CA LEU A 176 -12.55 22.81 -11.53
C LEU A 176 -12.22 23.88 -12.57
N LYS A 177 -10.92 24.07 -12.90
CA LYS A 177 -10.51 24.99 -13.97
C LYS A 177 -11.08 24.59 -15.33
N ARG A 178 -11.13 23.28 -15.65
CA ARG A 178 -11.72 22.79 -16.92
C ARG A 178 -13.22 23.02 -17.00
N ILE A 179 -13.94 22.91 -15.88
CA ILE A 179 -15.38 23.18 -15.84
C ILE A 179 -15.64 24.68 -16.04
N VAL A 180 -14.94 25.54 -15.30
CA VAL A 180 -15.13 27.00 -15.39
C VAL A 180 -14.79 27.55 -16.78
N LEU A 181 -13.81 26.96 -17.46
CA LEU A 181 -13.39 27.39 -18.80
C LEU A 181 -14.23 26.77 -19.93
N ARG A 182 -15.19 25.87 -19.63
CA ARG A 182 -16.06 25.29 -20.66
C ARG A 182 -17.18 26.31 -20.95
N PRO A 183 -17.26 26.88 -22.17
CA PRO A 183 -18.39 27.74 -22.51
C PRO A 183 -19.68 26.93 -22.42
N SER A 184 -20.64 27.44 -21.64
CA SER A 184 -22.02 27.00 -21.69
C SER A 184 -22.57 27.32 -23.07
N PHE A 185 -22.79 26.29 -23.89
CA PHE A 185 -23.61 26.38 -25.09
C PHE A 185 -25.08 26.51 -24.72
#